data_AF-A0A0R2F2C1-F1
#
_entry.id   AF-A0A0R2F2C1-F1
#
_cell.length_a   1.000
_cell.length_b   1.000
_cell.length_c   1.000
_cell.angle_alpha   90.00
_cell.angle_beta   90.00
_cell.angle_gamma   90.00
#
_symmetry.space_group_name_H-M   'P 1'
#
loop_
_entity.id
_entity.type
_entity.pdbx_description
1 polymer ?
#
loop_
_entity_poly.entity_id
_entity_poly.type
_entity_poly.pdbx_seq_one_letter_code
_entity_poly.pdbx_strand_id
1 'polypeptide(L)' 'MNAVFDWSDEETPVRDAIWDAYMEANNHDTIKTEEQMKPVLDMSDDDVKALAEKLLKK' A
#
# COMPACT_ATOMS: atom_id res chain seq x y z
N MET A 1 5.78 0.65 -8.32
CA MET A 1 6.02 1.71 -7.33
C MET A 1 6.91 2.78 -7.96
N ASN A 2 8.01 2.37 -8.61
CA ASN A 2 8.98 3.22 -9.31
C ASN A 2 8.41 4.19 -10.36
N ALA A 3 7.24 3.90 -10.94
CA ALA A 3 6.62 4.80 -11.93
C ALA A 3 6.13 6.13 -11.33
N VAL A 4 5.83 6.17 -10.03
CA VAL A 4 5.21 7.34 -9.37
C VAL A 4 5.92 7.76 -8.07
N PHE A 5 6.77 6.89 -7.51
CA PHE A 5 7.58 7.16 -6.34
C PHE A 5 9.07 7.12 -6.71
N ASP A 6 9.76 8.24 -6.51
CA ASP A 6 11.19 8.41 -6.79
C ASP A 6 12.09 7.64 -5.82
N TRP A 7 11.55 7.23 -4.67
CA TRP A 7 12.28 6.51 -3.61
C TRP A 7 12.14 4.99 -3.69
N SER A 8 11.39 4.45 -4.66
CA SER A 8 11.20 3.01 -4.82
C SER A 8 11.68 2.56 -6.19
N ASP A 9 12.48 1.49 -6.23
CA ASP A 9 12.88 0.84 -7.49
C ASP A 9 11.90 -0.29 -7.90
N GLU A 10 10.91 -0.61 -7.06
CA GLU A 10 10.01 -1.75 -7.29
C GLU A 10 9.02 -1.49 -8.42
N GLU A 11 8.83 -2.48 -9.30
CA GLU A 11 7.84 -2.45 -10.38
C GLU A 11 6.42 -2.79 -9.89
N THR A 12 6.29 -3.38 -8.70
CA THR A 12 5.03 -3.80 -8.09
C THR A 12 4.00 -2.65 -8.08
N PRO A 13 2.73 -2.86 -8.50
CA PRO A 13 1.70 -1.84 -8.41
C PRO A 13 1.55 -1.29 -6.97
N VAL A 14 1.23 0.00 -6.84
CA VAL A 14 1.10 0.66 -5.53
C VAL A 14 0.11 -0.07 -4.61
N ARG A 15 -1.00 -0.54 -5.17
CA ARG A 15 -2.01 -1.30 -4.42
C ARG A 15 -1.46 -2.58 -3.79
N ASP A 16 -0.59 -3.29 -4.49
CA ASP A 16 -0.09 -4.60 -4.08
C ASP A 16 1.00 -4.43 -3.03
N ALA A 17 1.82 -3.38 -3.16
CA ALA A 17 2.78 -3.00 -2.12
C ALA A 17 2.08 -2.58 -0.80
N ILE A 18 0.98 -1.81 -0.88
CA ILE A 18 0.18 -1.46 0.31
C ILE A 18 -0.49 -2.72 0.90
N TRP A 19 -1.03 -3.61 0.05
CA TRP A 19 -1.62 -4.87 0.49
C TRP A 19 -0.60 -5.74 1.23
N ASP A 20 0.61 -5.89 0.69
CA ASP A 20 1.67 -6.69 1.29
C ASP A 20 2.10 -6.12 2.66
N ALA A 21 2.24 -4.79 2.77
CA ALA A 21 2.52 -4.16 4.06
C ALA A 21 1.44 -4.42 5.11
N TYR A 22 0.16 -4.45 4.72
CA TYR A 22 -0.92 -4.85 5.63
C TYR A 22 -0.91 -6.35 5.94
N MET A 23 -0.59 -7.21 4.96
CA MET A 23 -0.44 -8.65 5.20
C MET A 23 0.64 -8.93 6.24
N GLU A 24 1.82 -8.35 6.09
CA GLU A 24 2.91 -8.50 7.06
C GLU A 24 2.50 -8.00 8.45
N ALA A 25 1.83 -6.84 8.53
CA ALA A 25 1.33 -6.29 9.79
C ALA A 25 0.24 -7.16 10.44
N ASN A 26 -0.54 -7.89 9.64
CA ASN A 26 -1.66 -8.72 10.08
C ASN A 26 -1.29 -10.21 10.22
N ASN A 27 0.00 -10.57 10.15
CA ASN A 27 0.44 -11.97 10.16
C ASN A 27 -0.28 -12.81 9.08
N HIS A 28 -0.34 -12.26 7.87
CA HIS A 28 -0.95 -12.82 6.67
C HIS A 28 -2.44 -13.18 6.78
N ASP A 29 -3.16 -12.54 7.71
CA ASP A 29 -4.63 -12.62 7.78
C ASP A 29 -5.26 -11.81 6.64
N THR A 30 -5.80 -12.52 5.65
CA THR A 30 -6.40 -11.89 4.47
C THR A 30 -7.70 -11.18 4.79
N ILE A 31 -8.49 -11.64 5.77
CA ILE A 31 -9.78 -11.01 6.12
C ILE A 31 -9.52 -9.60 6.67
N LYS A 32 -8.58 -9.46 7.62
CA LYS A 32 -8.20 -8.15 8.16
C LYS A 32 -7.55 -7.26 7.12
N THR A 33 -6.73 -7.83 6.26
CA THR A 33 -6.07 -7.09 5.19
C THR A 33 -7.09 -6.54 4.19
N GLU A 34 -8.09 -7.33 3.82
CA GLU A 34 -9.20 -6.88 2.97
C GLU A 34 -10.00 -5.75 3.62
N GLU A 35 -10.30 -5.86 4.93
CA GLU A 35 -10.97 -4.79 5.68
C GLU A 35 -10.16 -3.48 5.68
N GLN A 36 -8.84 -3.55 5.82
CA GLN A 36 -7.94 -2.39 5.81
C GLN A 36 -7.68 -1.82 4.41
N MET A 37 -7.72 -2.66 3.37
CA MET A 37 -7.56 -2.23 1.98
C MET A 37 -8.82 -1.60 1.40
N LYS A 38 -10.00 -1.95 1.93
CA LYS A 38 -11.29 -1.46 1.40
C LYS A 38 -11.37 0.07 1.31
N PRO A 39 -10.99 0.87 2.34
CA PRO A 39 -11.00 2.33 2.24
C PRO A 39 -10.00 2.87 1.21
N VAL A 40 -8.90 2.16 0.93
CA VAL A 40 -7.87 2.59 -0.03
C VAL A 40 -8.42 2.65 -1.45
N LEU A 41 -9.46 1.85 -1.76
CA LEU A 41 -10.11 1.84 -3.08
C LEU A 41 -10.91 3.12 -3.37
N ASP A 42 -11.30 3.85 -2.33
CA ASP A 42 -12.09 5.09 -2.42
C ASP A 42 -11.24 6.36 -2.17
N MET A 43 -9.94 6.20 -1.89
CA MET A 43 -9.01 7.31 -1.65
C MET A 43 -8.67 8.06 -2.94
N SER A 44 -8.36 9.35 -2.80
CA SER A 44 -7.74 10.12 -3.89
C SER A 44 -6.30 9.67 -4.13
N ASP A 45 -5.76 9.95 -5.32
CA ASP A 45 -4.36 9.61 -5.63
C ASP A 45 -3.37 10.24 -4.62
N ASP A 46 -3.64 11.47 -4.17
CA ASP A 46 -2.81 12.17 -3.17
C ASP A 46 -2.87 11.47 -1.80
N ASP A 47 -4.06 11.00 -1.39
CA ASP A 47 -4.23 10.26 -0.14
C ASP A 47 -3.54 8.88 -0.19
N VAL A 48 -3.67 8.17 -1.32
CA VAL A 48 -2.95 6.90 -1.55
C VAL A 48 -1.44 7.14 -1.53
N LYS A 49 -0.98 8.26 -2.12
CA LYS A 49 0.44 8.63 -2.12
C LYS A 49 0.97 8.83 -0.69
N ALA A 50 0.25 9.60 0.12
CA ALA A 50 0.61 9.84 1.52
C ALA A 50 0.58 8.55 2.36
N LEU A 51 -0.40 7.68 2.13
CA LEU A 51 -0.49 6.39 2.81
C LEU A 51 0.69 5.47 2.44
N ALA A 52 1.01 5.37 1.15
CA ALA A 52 2.14 4.59 0.67
C ALA A 52 3.46 5.06 1.27
N GLU A 53 3.71 6.38 1.31
CA GLU A 53 4.91 6.93 1.95
C GLU A 53 4.96 6.60 3.45
N LYS A 54 3.82 6.65 4.15
CA LYS A 54 3.77 6.30 5.58
C LYS A 54 4.07 4.83 5.87
N LEU A 55 3.57 3.92 5.03
CA LEU A 55 3.67 2.48 5.26
C LEU A 55 4.99 1.89 4.73
N LEU A 56 5.40 2.33 3.53
CA LEU A 56 6.38 1.64 2.70
C LEU A 56 7.74 2.35 2.66
N LYS A 57 7.80 3.67 2.88
CA LYS A 57 9.07 4.41 2.85
C LYS A 57 9.84 4.12 4.15
N LYS A 58 11.02 3.50 4.01
CA LYS A 58 11.94 3.17 5.10
C LYS A 58 13.21 4.01 5.01
#